data_AF-A0A3A9UQF8-F1
#
_entry.id   AF-A0A3A9UQF8-F1
#
_cell.length_a   1.000
_cell.length_b   1.000
_cell.length_c   1.000
_cell.angle_alpha   90.00
_cell.angle_beta   90.00
_cell.angle_gamma   90.00
#
_symmetry.space_group_name_H-M   'P 1'
#
loop_
_entity.id
_entity.type
_entity.pdbx_description
1 polymer ?
#
loop_
_entity_poly.entity_id
_entity_poly.type
_entity_poly.pdbx_seq_one_letter_code
_entity_poly.pdbx_strand_id
1 'polypeptide(L)'
;MESNFTNDQISDLTKIVEFFKGNVCANKNADLNSCYKQVNHDSMQANGTGIWTKMDFNDQTKLYERISESTFNEIWMFCESTFYPSKIKAKSLCAVATGKYQKYLSDLGKTNPRIAKYAERIEASGDFNGLDLQYQEILNDNNAFDLNNPNIQLILAIHYLSINDQVTRNKDLIELPKEPKFE
;
A
#
# COMPACT_ATOMS: atom_id res chain seq x y z
N MET A 1 -16.34 -4.31 4.47
CA MET A 1 -15.96 -3.10 5.24
C MET A 1 -16.88 -2.89 6.43
N GLU A 2 -18.21 -2.82 6.23
CA GLU A 2 -19.21 -2.48 7.27
C GLU A 2 -19.21 -3.38 8.51
N SER A 3 -18.83 -4.65 8.39
CA SER A 3 -18.74 -5.58 9.53
C SER A 3 -17.50 -5.39 10.40
N ASN A 4 -16.50 -4.63 9.93
CA ASN A 4 -15.18 -4.55 10.55
C ASN A 4 -14.81 -3.15 11.03
N PHE A 5 -15.40 -2.09 10.45
CA PHE A 5 -15.05 -0.70 10.72
C PHE A 5 -16.27 0.11 11.16
N THR A 6 -16.04 1.19 11.94
CA THR A 6 -17.10 2.17 12.25
C THR A 6 -17.40 3.05 11.04
N ASN A 7 -18.51 3.78 11.04
CA ASN A 7 -18.86 4.70 9.95
C ASN A 7 -17.79 5.77 9.71
N ASP A 8 -17.19 6.30 10.78
CA ASP A 8 -16.10 7.28 10.67
C ASP A 8 -14.85 6.65 10.02
N GLN A 9 -14.51 5.42 10.42
CA GLN A 9 -13.41 4.68 9.82
C GLN A 9 -13.70 4.38 8.34
N ILE A 10 -14.94 4.02 7.98
CA ILE A 10 -15.34 3.79 6.58
C ILE A 10 -15.22 5.08 5.75
N SER A 11 -15.58 6.23 6.32
CA SER A 11 -15.38 7.54 5.69
C SER A 11 -13.90 7.80 5.40
N ASP A 12 -13.02 7.52 6.38
CA ASP A 12 -11.58 7.68 6.21
C ASP A 12 -10.97 6.68 5.21
N LEU A 13 -11.41 5.41 5.20
CA LEU A 13 -11.01 4.41 4.20
C LEU A 13 -11.45 4.83 2.79
N THR A 14 -12.60 5.48 2.65
CA THR A 14 -13.07 6.04 1.38
C THR A 14 -12.13 7.14 0.89
N LYS A 15 -11.69 8.06 1.77
CA LYS A 15 -10.69 9.09 1.42
C LYS A 15 -9.37 8.48 0.94
N ILE A 16 -8.94 7.36 1.53
CA ILE A 16 -7.73 6.63 1.10
C ILE A 16 -7.90 6.12 -0.34
N VAL A 17 -9.04 5.48 -0.65
CA VAL A 17 -9.34 5.00 -2.01
C VAL A 17 -9.42 6.14 -3.01
N GLU A 18 -10.10 7.24 -2.65
CA GLU A 18 -10.22 8.43 -3.49
C GLU A 18 -8.87 9.09 -3.77
N PHE A 19 -8.00 9.18 -2.76
CA PHE A 19 -6.63 9.67 -2.93
C PHE A 19 -5.84 8.80 -3.90
N PHE A 20 -5.85 7.48 -3.69
CA PHE A 20 -5.15 6.54 -4.57
C PHE A 20 -5.65 6.68 -6.02
N LYS A 21 -6.96 6.62 -6.22
CA LYS A 21 -7.59 6.76 -7.53
C LYS A 21 -7.25 8.10 -8.19
N GLY A 22 -7.28 9.19 -7.42
CA GLY A 22 -7.01 10.55 -7.89
C GLY A 22 -5.56 10.79 -8.33
N ASN A 23 -4.61 9.98 -7.84
CA ASN A 23 -3.21 10.02 -8.25
C ASN A 23 -2.90 9.02 -9.38
N VAL A 24 -3.54 7.85 -9.39
CA VAL A 24 -3.28 6.81 -10.39
C VAL A 24 -3.96 7.11 -11.72
N CYS A 25 -5.21 7.58 -11.68
CA CYS A 25 -6.00 7.87 -12.86
C CYS A 25 -5.74 9.30 -13.37
N ALA A 26 -5.41 9.46 -14.65
CA ALA A 26 -5.28 10.80 -15.27
C ALA A 26 -6.61 11.58 -15.27
N ASN A 27 -7.73 10.87 -15.46
CA ASN A 27 -9.07 11.41 -15.31
C ASN A 27 -9.65 10.98 -13.96
N LYS A 28 -9.89 11.93 -13.06
CA LYS A 28 -10.43 11.67 -11.71
C LYS A 28 -11.83 11.03 -11.71
N ASN A 29 -12.58 11.21 -12.81
CA ASN A 29 -13.92 10.63 -12.98
C ASN A 29 -13.89 9.24 -13.62
N ALA A 30 -12.74 8.77 -14.13
CA ALA A 30 -12.63 7.42 -14.68
C ALA A 30 -12.86 6.38 -13.58
N ASP A 31 -13.38 5.21 -13.90
CA ASP A 31 -13.37 4.07 -12.99
C ASP A 31 -11.94 3.51 -12.84
N LEU A 32 -11.64 2.89 -11.69
CA LEU A 32 -10.28 2.39 -11.42
C LEU A 32 -9.90 1.28 -12.40
N ASN A 33 -10.83 0.40 -12.76
CA ASN A 33 -10.58 -0.71 -13.68
C ASN A 33 -10.07 -0.22 -15.04
N SER A 34 -10.76 0.71 -15.67
CA SER A 34 -10.37 1.32 -16.94
C SER A 34 -9.05 2.08 -16.81
N CYS A 35 -8.89 2.91 -15.77
CA CYS A 35 -7.71 3.76 -15.65
C CYS A 35 -6.46 2.94 -15.33
N TYR A 36 -6.57 1.92 -14.46
CA TYR A 36 -5.47 1.07 -14.05
C TYR A 36 -4.94 0.27 -15.24
N LYS A 37 -5.82 -0.24 -16.10
CA LYS A 37 -5.45 -0.93 -17.36
C LYS A 37 -4.71 -0.04 -18.37
N GLN A 38 -4.90 1.28 -18.31
CA GLN A 38 -4.23 2.24 -19.19
C GLN A 38 -2.85 2.67 -18.69
N VAL A 39 -2.50 2.35 -17.45
CA VAL A 39 -1.16 2.64 -16.91
C VAL A 39 -0.14 1.73 -17.60
N ASN A 40 0.99 2.30 -18.02
CA ASN A 40 2.09 1.55 -18.61
C ASN A 40 2.93 0.87 -17.50
N HIS A 41 2.38 -0.19 -16.92
CA HIS A 41 3.02 -0.93 -15.82
C HIS A 41 4.34 -1.57 -16.24
N ASP A 42 4.41 -2.12 -17.46
CA ASP A 42 5.61 -2.75 -17.99
C ASP A 42 6.78 -1.75 -18.01
N SER A 43 6.55 -0.53 -18.49
CA SER A 43 7.58 0.53 -18.50
C SER A 43 7.98 0.94 -17.09
N MET A 44 7.04 1.00 -16.14
CA MET A 44 7.36 1.33 -14.75
C MET A 44 8.26 0.25 -14.13
N GLN A 45 7.90 -1.03 -14.32
CA GLN A 45 8.65 -2.16 -13.80
C GLN A 45 10.05 -2.24 -14.44
N ALA A 46 10.16 -2.02 -15.76
CA ALA A 46 11.44 -1.98 -16.46
C ALA A 46 12.39 -0.89 -15.93
N ASN A 47 11.84 0.21 -15.41
CA ASN A 47 12.60 1.29 -14.77
C ASN A 47 12.84 1.08 -13.26
N GLY A 48 12.50 -0.11 -12.72
CA GLY A 48 12.65 -0.40 -11.29
C GLY A 48 11.64 0.33 -10.39
N THR A 49 10.51 0.75 -10.96
CA THR A 49 9.44 1.49 -10.28
C THR A 49 8.11 0.75 -10.38
N GLY A 50 7.03 1.36 -9.89
CA GLY A 50 5.68 0.86 -10.07
C GLY A 50 4.64 1.94 -9.78
N ILE A 51 3.37 1.55 -9.72
CA ILE A 51 2.24 2.48 -9.57
C ILE A 51 2.38 3.42 -8.37
N TRP A 52 3.03 2.96 -7.30
CA TRP A 52 3.25 3.74 -6.10
C TRP A 52 3.96 5.08 -6.39
N THR A 53 4.78 5.18 -7.45
CA THR A 53 5.47 6.42 -7.83
C THR A 53 4.56 7.49 -8.43
N LYS A 54 3.30 7.16 -8.73
CA LYS A 54 2.30 8.16 -9.13
C LYS A 54 1.80 9.02 -7.97
N MET A 55 2.04 8.61 -6.72
CA MET A 55 1.61 9.34 -5.53
C MET A 55 2.74 10.19 -4.98
N ASP A 56 2.53 11.50 -4.90
CA ASP A 56 3.46 12.39 -4.21
C ASP A 56 3.47 12.08 -2.70
N PHE A 57 4.66 11.92 -2.13
CA PHE A 57 4.81 11.54 -0.73
C PHE A 57 4.35 12.65 0.23
N ASN A 58 4.53 13.92 -0.10
CA ASN A 58 4.05 15.02 0.74
C ASN A 58 2.53 15.12 0.72
N ASP A 59 1.89 14.80 -0.40
CA ASP A 59 0.43 14.73 -0.45
C ASP A 59 -0.12 13.49 0.28
N GLN A 60 0.62 12.38 0.25
CA GLN A 60 0.31 11.20 1.05
C GLN A 60 0.44 11.46 2.56
N THR A 61 1.44 12.19 3.02
CA THR A 61 1.54 12.55 4.45
C THR A 61 0.40 13.46 4.89
N LYS A 62 -0.03 14.42 4.05
CA LYS A 62 -1.24 15.23 4.30
C LYS A 62 -2.52 14.38 4.34
N LEU A 63 -2.60 13.28 3.58
CA LEU A 63 -3.72 12.35 3.70
C LEU A 63 -3.74 11.72 5.09
N TYR A 64 -2.59 11.29 5.62
CA TYR A 64 -2.50 10.70 6.96
C TYR A 64 -2.95 11.66 8.07
N GLU A 65 -2.71 12.96 7.90
CA GLU A 65 -3.19 14.00 8.81
C GLU A 65 -4.71 14.25 8.72
N ARG A 66 -5.35 13.88 7.60
CA ARG A 66 -6.78 14.10 7.35
C ARG A 66 -7.68 12.92 7.73
N ILE A 67 -7.11 11.74 7.88
CA ILE A 67 -7.80 10.57 8.45
C ILE A 67 -7.62 10.59 9.96
N SER A 68 -8.58 10.02 10.67
CA SER A 68 -8.48 9.86 12.12
C SER A 68 -7.32 8.96 12.52
N GLU A 69 -6.67 9.29 13.63
CA GLU A 69 -5.63 8.44 14.23
C GLU A 69 -6.18 7.03 14.53
N SER A 70 -7.44 6.93 14.93
CA SER A 70 -8.12 5.64 15.16
C SER A 70 -8.37 4.84 13.87
N THR A 71 -8.30 5.45 12.69
CA THR A 71 -8.28 4.71 11.41
C THR A 71 -6.86 4.34 11.03
N PHE A 72 -5.93 5.30 11.14
CA PHE A 72 -4.52 5.06 10.84
C PHE A 72 -3.97 3.87 11.63
N ASN A 73 -4.18 3.86 12.95
CA ASN A 73 -3.68 2.85 13.88
C ASN A 73 -4.33 1.46 13.72
N GLU A 74 -5.33 1.31 12.85
CA GLU A 74 -5.93 0.01 12.52
C GLU A 74 -5.31 -0.64 11.28
N ILE A 75 -4.51 0.13 10.53
CA ILE A 75 -3.88 -0.26 9.27
C ILE A 75 -2.37 -0.23 9.42
N TRP A 76 -1.85 0.91 9.91
CA TRP A 76 -0.45 1.24 9.96
C TRP A 76 0.01 1.60 11.37
N MET A 77 1.29 1.41 11.61
CA MET A 77 1.98 1.93 12.78
C MET A 77 3.39 2.34 12.40
N PHE A 78 4.03 3.17 13.23
CA PHE A 78 5.46 3.44 13.08
C PHE A 78 6.28 2.46 13.91
N CYS A 79 7.14 1.70 13.22
CA CYS A 79 8.12 0.80 13.81
C CYS A 79 9.52 1.42 13.75
N GLU A 80 10.42 0.98 14.63
CA GLU A 80 11.83 1.35 14.54
C GLU A 80 12.54 0.41 13.55
N SER A 81 13.19 0.97 12.53
CA SER A 81 14.05 0.24 11.60
C SER A 81 15.50 0.66 11.78
N THR A 82 16.42 -0.30 11.63
CA THR A 82 17.86 -0.03 11.61
C THR A 82 18.38 -0.15 10.18
N PHE A 83 18.94 0.93 9.65
CA PHE A 83 19.47 1.00 8.29
C PHE A 83 20.96 0.63 8.27
N TYR A 84 21.34 -0.32 7.42
CA TYR A 84 22.73 -0.77 7.29
C TYR A 84 23.36 -0.25 5.99
N PRO A 85 24.67 0.05 5.98
CA PRO A 85 25.65 -0.18 7.05
C PRO A 85 25.73 0.92 8.12
N SER A 86 25.04 2.05 7.95
CA SER A 86 25.15 3.23 8.83
C SER A 86 24.71 2.98 10.27
N LYS A 87 23.91 1.93 10.52
CA LYS A 87 23.24 1.61 11.80
C LYS A 87 22.35 2.73 12.32
N ILE A 88 21.93 3.66 11.45
CA ILE A 88 21.00 4.72 11.80
C ILE A 88 19.64 4.07 12.07
N LYS A 89 19.03 4.45 13.19
CA LYS A 89 17.67 4.06 13.54
C LYS A 89 16.70 5.15 13.11
N ALA A 90 15.63 4.78 12.41
CA ALA A 90 14.58 5.70 12.02
C ALA A 90 13.21 5.03 12.10
N LYS A 91 12.14 5.83 12.09
CA LYS A 91 10.77 5.33 12.02
C LYS A 91 10.44 4.92 10.60
N SER A 92 9.92 3.72 10.43
CA SER A 92 9.35 3.23 9.18
C SER A 92 7.86 2.92 9.38
N LEU A 93 7.10 2.96 8.29
CA LEU A 93 5.72 2.51 8.30
C LEU A 93 5.70 0.97 8.31
N CYS A 94 4.95 0.39 9.23
CA CYS A 94 4.71 -1.04 9.37
C CYS A 94 3.21 -1.34 9.36
N ALA A 95 2.84 -2.60 9.13
CA ALA A 95 1.46 -3.05 9.22
C ALA A 95 1.05 -3.34 10.66
N VAL A 96 -0.21 -3.07 11.01
CA VAL A 96 -0.79 -3.52 12.29
C VAL A 96 -1.36 -4.92 12.11
N ALA A 97 -0.52 -5.93 12.39
CA ALA A 97 -0.84 -7.35 12.19
C ALA A 97 -2.02 -7.87 13.04
N THR A 98 -2.53 -7.10 14.00
CA THR A 98 -3.68 -7.47 14.84
C THR A 98 -4.83 -6.48 14.76
N GLY A 99 -4.73 -5.50 13.85
CA GLY A 99 -5.71 -4.42 13.70
C GLY A 99 -6.95 -4.85 12.92
N LYS A 100 -7.97 -3.97 12.87
CA LYS A 100 -9.20 -4.21 12.11
C LYS A 100 -8.94 -4.42 10.63
N TYR A 101 -7.90 -3.82 10.06
CA TYR A 101 -7.55 -4.05 8.66
C TYR A 101 -7.09 -5.50 8.42
N GLN A 102 -6.26 -6.05 9.30
CA GLN A 102 -5.89 -7.46 9.20
C GLN A 102 -7.12 -8.36 9.33
N LYS A 103 -8.00 -8.10 10.30
CA LYS A 103 -9.26 -8.85 10.45
C LYS A 103 -10.13 -8.77 9.19
N TYR A 104 -10.22 -7.58 8.60
CA TYR A 104 -10.93 -7.35 7.35
C TYR A 104 -10.34 -8.16 6.18
N LEU A 105 -9.02 -8.20 6.05
CA LEU A 105 -8.34 -9.04 5.05
C LEU A 105 -8.63 -10.52 5.27
N SER A 106 -8.55 -11.01 6.51
CA SER A 106 -8.86 -12.41 6.85
C SER A 106 -10.32 -12.77 6.57
N ASP A 107 -11.27 -11.86 6.85
CA ASP A 107 -12.68 -12.08 6.54
C ASP A 107 -12.94 -12.13 5.04
N LEU A 108 -12.33 -11.24 4.24
CA LEU A 108 -12.44 -11.29 2.78
C LEU A 108 -11.72 -12.52 2.22
N GLY A 109 -10.63 -12.95 2.85
CA GLY A 109 -9.88 -14.14 2.49
C GLY A 109 -10.70 -15.44 2.51
N LYS A 110 -11.76 -15.50 3.33
CA LYS A 110 -12.70 -16.65 3.37
C LYS A 110 -13.38 -16.90 2.02
N THR A 111 -13.55 -15.88 1.19
CA THR A 111 -14.15 -15.98 -0.14
C THR A 111 -13.18 -15.66 -1.27
N ASN A 112 -12.01 -15.09 -0.97
CA ASN A 112 -10.96 -14.80 -1.93
C ASN A 112 -9.60 -15.38 -1.48
N PRO A 113 -9.22 -16.58 -1.96
CA PRO A 113 -7.99 -17.27 -1.53
C PRO A 113 -6.70 -16.48 -1.75
N ARG A 114 -6.66 -15.57 -2.74
CA ARG A 114 -5.47 -14.76 -2.97
C ARG A 114 -5.31 -13.67 -1.91
N ILE A 115 -6.43 -13.08 -1.45
CA ILE A 115 -6.43 -12.15 -0.33
C ILE A 115 -6.12 -12.86 0.99
N ALA A 116 -6.56 -14.12 1.18
CA ALA A 116 -6.15 -14.90 2.34
C ALA A 116 -4.62 -15.04 2.45
N LYS A 117 -3.96 -15.41 1.35
CA LYS A 117 -2.48 -15.49 1.30
C LYS A 117 -1.81 -14.13 1.55
N TYR A 118 -2.43 -13.05 1.08
CA TYR A 118 -1.91 -11.70 1.34
C TYR A 118 -2.01 -11.33 2.82
N ALA A 119 -3.14 -11.65 3.47
CA ALA A 119 -3.32 -11.45 4.90
C ALA A 119 -2.28 -12.23 5.72
N GLU A 120 -2.08 -13.52 5.41
CA GLU A 120 -1.10 -14.38 6.08
C GLU A 120 0.33 -13.81 5.99
N ARG A 121 0.71 -13.24 4.83
CA ARG A 121 2.03 -12.63 4.64
C ARG A 121 2.23 -11.37 5.46
N ILE A 122 1.21 -10.51 5.53
CA ILE A 122 1.26 -9.31 6.38
C ILE A 122 1.35 -9.71 7.84
N GLU A 123 0.55 -10.68 8.30
CA GLU A 123 0.58 -11.16 9.68
C GLU A 123 1.95 -11.73 10.06
N ALA A 124 2.53 -12.55 9.17
CA ALA A 124 3.81 -13.20 9.42
C ALA A 124 5.01 -12.23 9.40
N SER A 125 4.94 -11.17 8.58
CA SER A 125 6.06 -10.22 8.42
C SER A 125 5.92 -8.96 9.28
N GLY A 126 4.69 -8.58 9.65
CA GLY A 126 4.39 -7.27 10.22
C GLY A 126 4.52 -6.13 9.21
N ASP A 127 4.60 -6.42 7.91
CA ASP A 127 4.92 -5.44 6.89
C ASP A 127 4.20 -5.66 5.56
N PHE A 128 4.16 -4.61 4.73
CA PHE A 128 3.62 -4.67 3.37
C PHE A 128 4.74 -4.99 2.38
N ASN A 129 4.69 -6.15 1.74
CA ASN A 129 5.75 -6.56 0.81
C ASN A 129 5.54 -5.98 -0.59
N GLY A 130 6.50 -5.23 -1.13
CA GLY A 130 6.40 -4.65 -2.49
C GLY A 130 6.38 -5.67 -3.65
N LEU A 131 6.71 -6.93 -3.38
CA LEU A 131 6.58 -8.04 -4.33
C LEU A 131 5.23 -8.76 -4.23
N ASP A 132 4.38 -8.39 -3.28
CA ASP A 132 2.98 -8.81 -3.27
C ASP A 132 2.15 -8.00 -4.26
N LEU A 133 0.96 -8.52 -4.60
CA LEU A 133 -0.04 -7.87 -5.46
C LEU A 133 0.56 -7.24 -6.74
N GLN A 134 1.33 -8.05 -7.48
CA GLN A 134 1.98 -7.60 -8.72
C GLN A 134 0.94 -7.24 -9.79
N TYR A 135 1.23 -6.23 -10.63
CA TYR A 135 0.25 -5.75 -11.61
C TYR A 135 -0.14 -6.84 -12.62
N GLN A 136 0.77 -7.75 -12.99
CA GLN A 136 0.43 -8.87 -13.90
C GLN A 136 -0.66 -9.75 -13.29
N GLU A 137 -0.61 -9.96 -11.98
CA GLU A 137 -1.62 -10.73 -11.25
C GLU A 137 -2.94 -9.95 -11.19
N ILE A 138 -2.89 -8.64 -10.93
CA ILE A 138 -4.07 -7.78 -10.84
C ILE A 138 -4.79 -7.64 -12.19
N LEU A 139 -4.03 -7.57 -13.29
CA LEU A 139 -4.57 -7.47 -14.64
C LEU A 139 -5.02 -8.82 -15.22
N ASN A 140 -4.71 -9.92 -14.57
CA ASN A 140 -5.10 -11.24 -15.01
C ASN A 140 -6.62 -11.45 -14.84
N ASP A 141 -7.25 -12.17 -15.77
CA ASP A 141 -8.70 -12.40 -15.82
C ASP A 141 -9.13 -13.57 -14.89
N ASN A 142 -8.45 -13.73 -13.75
CA ASN A 142 -8.66 -14.86 -12.82
C ASN A 142 -9.70 -14.55 -11.72
N ASN A 143 -10.45 -13.44 -11.83
CA ASN A 143 -11.44 -12.92 -10.88
C ASN A 143 -10.91 -12.62 -9.46
N ALA A 144 -9.63 -12.84 -9.14
CA ALA A 144 -9.10 -12.59 -7.80
C ALA A 144 -9.03 -11.08 -7.49
N PHE A 145 -8.89 -10.25 -8.52
CA PHE A 145 -8.79 -8.79 -8.44
C PHE A 145 -9.80 -8.09 -9.35
N ASP A 146 -11.10 -8.20 -9.02
CA ASP A 146 -12.11 -7.35 -9.67
C ASP A 146 -11.88 -5.88 -9.26
N LEU A 147 -11.34 -5.08 -10.18
CA LEU A 147 -11.07 -3.66 -9.97
C LEU A 147 -12.33 -2.80 -9.83
N ASN A 148 -13.53 -3.34 -10.11
CA ASN A 148 -14.80 -2.66 -9.80
C ASN A 148 -15.26 -2.95 -8.35
N ASN A 149 -14.67 -3.94 -7.68
CA ASN A 149 -15.02 -4.29 -6.32
C ASN A 149 -14.39 -3.30 -5.32
N PRO A 150 -15.17 -2.55 -4.53
CA PRO A 150 -14.64 -1.54 -3.61
C PRO A 150 -13.71 -2.14 -2.54
N ASN A 151 -13.87 -3.43 -2.20
CA ASN A 151 -12.95 -4.11 -1.29
C ASN A 151 -11.56 -4.28 -1.91
N ILE A 152 -11.50 -4.65 -3.19
CA ILE A 152 -10.23 -4.78 -3.91
C ILE A 152 -9.60 -3.41 -4.10
N GLN A 153 -10.38 -2.37 -4.42
CA GLN A 153 -9.88 -1.00 -4.54
C GLN A 153 -9.23 -0.51 -3.23
N LEU A 154 -9.85 -0.78 -2.08
CA LEU A 154 -9.28 -0.45 -0.78
C LEU A 154 -7.96 -1.18 -0.52
N ILE A 155 -7.91 -2.48 -0.80
CA ILE A 155 -6.70 -3.29 -0.59
C ILE A 155 -5.55 -2.77 -1.44
N LEU A 156 -5.79 -2.46 -2.71
CA LEU A 156 -4.79 -1.91 -3.61
C LEU A 156 -4.35 -0.50 -3.16
N ALA A 157 -5.28 0.35 -2.74
CA ALA A 157 -4.95 1.66 -2.22
C ALA A 157 -4.01 1.56 -1.01
N ILE A 158 -4.40 0.82 0.03
CA ILE A 158 -3.57 0.65 1.23
C ILE A 158 -2.21 0.05 0.86
N HIS A 159 -2.19 -0.99 0.03
CA HIS A 159 -0.96 -1.63 -0.41
C HIS A 159 0.01 -0.64 -1.07
N TYR A 160 -0.42 0.06 -2.13
CA TYR A 160 0.46 0.96 -2.86
C TYR A 160 0.84 2.20 -2.06
N LEU A 161 -0.02 2.71 -1.18
CA LEU A 161 0.36 3.78 -0.24
C LEU A 161 1.46 3.27 0.72
N SER A 162 1.34 2.06 1.27
CA SER A 162 2.37 1.47 2.12
C SER A 162 3.71 1.36 1.40
N ILE A 163 3.71 0.86 0.15
CA ILE A 163 4.95 0.74 -0.64
C ILE A 163 5.54 2.13 -0.91
N ASN A 164 4.73 3.12 -1.29
CA ASN A 164 5.23 4.48 -1.53
C ASN A 164 5.91 5.08 -0.28
N ASP A 165 5.33 4.86 0.89
CA ASP A 165 5.89 5.33 2.15
C ASP A 165 7.23 4.64 2.46
N GLN A 166 7.25 3.30 2.41
CA GLN A 166 8.45 2.51 2.71
C GLN A 166 9.64 2.88 1.82
N VAL A 167 9.42 3.11 0.52
CA VAL A 167 10.51 3.45 -0.41
C VAL A 167 10.94 4.92 -0.34
N THR A 168 10.09 5.82 0.18
CA THR A 168 10.34 7.26 0.14
C THR A 168 10.76 7.84 1.49
N ARG A 169 10.11 7.45 2.60
CA ARG A 169 10.26 8.07 3.92
C ARG A 169 11.71 8.17 4.39
N ASN A 170 12.48 7.12 4.17
CA ASN A 170 13.86 6.98 4.62
C ASN A 170 14.83 6.77 3.44
N LYS A 171 14.47 7.21 2.23
CA LYS A 171 15.25 6.99 1.01
C LYS A 171 16.71 7.42 1.16
N ASP A 172 16.94 8.59 1.75
CA ASP A 172 18.29 9.14 1.95
C ASP A 172 19.15 8.27 2.89
N LEU A 173 18.54 7.49 3.78
CA LEU A 173 19.23 6.56 4.68
C LEU A 173 19.59 5.24 3.99
N ILE A 174 18.88 4.89 2.92
CA ILE A 174 19.12 3.72 2.06
C ILE A 174 20.23 4.03 1.04
N GLU A 175 20.31 5.28 0.56
CA GLU A 175 21.23 5.72 -0.50
C GLU A 175 22.60 6.23 -0.01
N LEU A 176 22.90 6.16 1.30
CA LEU A 176 24.24 6.52 1.82
C LEU A 176 25.34 5.69 1.15
N PRO A 177 26.52 6.27 0.83
CA PRO A 177 27.36 5.77 -0.25
C PRO A 177 27.91 4.37 0.02
N LYS A 178 27.65 3.48 -0.94
CA LYS A 178 28.45 2.29 -1.23
C LYS A 178 29.77 2.68 -1.91
N GLU A 179 30.61 3.48 -1.27
CA GLU A 179 32.02 3.44 -1.69
C GLU A 179 32.73 2.39 -0.84
N PRO A 180 32.95 1.17 -1.36
CA PRO A 180 34.02 0.34 -0.81
C PRO A 180 35.32 1.14 -0.98
N LYS A 181 35.90 1.57 0.14
CA LYS A 181 37.32 1.90 0.16
C LYS A 181 38.06 0.58 -0.08
N PHE A 182 38.48 0.36 -1.32
CA PHE A 182 39.49 -0.64 -1.60
C PHE A 182 40.81 -0.05 -1.09
N GLU A 183 41.25 -0.54 0.08
CA GLU A 183 42.66 -0.42 0.51
C GLU A 183 43.52 -1.44 -0.24
#